data_AF-A0A1X7CQL9-F1
#
_entry.id   AF-A0A1X7CQL9-F1
#
_cell.length_a   1.000
_cell.length_b   1.000
_cell.length_c   1.000
_cell.angle_alpha   90.00
_cell.angle_beta   90.00
_cell.angle_gamma   90.00
#
_symmetry.space_group_name_H-M   'P 1'
#
loop_
_entity.id
_entity.type
_entity.pdbx_description
1 polymer ?
#
loop_
_entity_poly.entity_id
_entity_poly.type
_entity_poly.pdbx_seq_one_letter_code
_entity_poly.pdbx_strand_id
1 'polypeptide(L)' 'MTAVMVAIAPTRTVGDAEPDAVVLVEDIDALTAETLPGCGDDNPYN' A
#
# COMPACT_ATOMS: atom_id res chain seq x y z
N MET A 1 -29.95 39.88 20.24
CA MET A 1 -28.75 39.28 19.61
C MET A 1 -29.22 38.04 18.87
N THR A 2 -28.97 37.96 17.56
CA THR A 2 -29.36 36.83 16.71
C THR A 2 -28.17 35.88 16.56
N ALA A 3 -28.37 34.59 16.85
CA ALA A 3 -27.35 33.57 16.70
C ALA A 3 -27.44 32.94 15.30
N VAL A 4 -26.29 32.77 14.64
CA VAL A 4 -26.18 32.08 13.35
C VAL A 4 -25.47 30.75 13.60
N MET A 5 -26.09 29.65 13.21
CA MET A 5 -25.50 28.31 13.27
C MET A 5 -24.97 27.94 11.89
N VAL A 6 -23.67 27.62 11.81
CA VAL A 6 -23.02 27.12 10.60
C VAL A 6 -22.70 25.64 10.82
N ALA A 7 -23.27 24.78 9.98
CA ALA A 7 -22.94 23.36 9.97
C ALA A 7 -21.64 23.16 9.18
N ILE A 8 -20.58 22.69 9.85
CA ILE A 8 -19.32 22.31 9.20
C ILE A 8 -19.35 20.79 9.03
N ALA A 9 -19.58 20.34 7.81
CA ALA A 9 -19.42 18.93 7.47
C ALA A 9 -17.93 18.62 7.23
N PRO A 10 -17.38 17.53 7.79
CA PRO A 10 -16.01 17.13 7.50
C PRO A 10 -15.93 16.66 6.04
N THR A 11 -15.23 17.42 5.21
CA THR A 11 -14.84 16.97 3.87
C THR A 11 -13.71 15.97 4.02
N ARG A 12 -14.00 14.68 3.84
CA ARG A 12 -12.97 13.65 3.70
C ARG A 12 -12.30 13.89 2.35
N THR A 13 -11.19 14.62 2.33
CA THR A 13 -10.30 14.65 1.18
C THR A 13 -9.79 13.23 1.01
N VAL A 14 -10.36 12.52 0.04
CA VAL A 14 -9.67 11.37 -0.57
C VAL A 14 -8.49 12.02 -1.26
N GLY A 15 -7.37 12.13 -0.54
CA GLY A 15 -6.13 12.65 -1.10
C GLY A 15 -5.83 11.87 -2.37
N ASP A 16 -5.43 12.57 -3.41
CA ASP A 16 -4.86 11.98 -4.62
C ASP A 16 -3.93 10.84 -4.20
N ALA A 17 -4.15 9.64 -4.74
CA ALA A 17 -3.38 8.47 -4.39
C ALA A 17 -1.89 8.79 -4.53
N GLU A 18 -1.18 8.88 -3.41
CA GLU A 18 0.26 9.13 -3.43
C GLU A 18 0.93 8.00 -4.23
N PRO A 19 1.90 8.32 -5.11
CA PRO A 19 2.57 7.32 -5.94
C PRO A 19 3.28 6.23 -5.12
N ASP A 20 3.55 6.52 -3.83
CA ASP A 20 4.11 5.60 -2.84
C ASP A 20 3.00 4.86 -2.07
N ALA A 21 2.00 4.34 -2.78
CA ALA A 21 0.94 3.55 -2.17
C ALA A 21 1.50 2.24 -1.60
N VAL A 22 1.20 1.96 -0.33
CA VAL A 22 1.53 0.69 0.32
C VAL A 22 0.56 -0.38 -0.21
N VAL A 23 1.11 -1.40 -0.87
CA VAL A 23 0.35 -2.56 -1.34
C VAL A 23 0.54 -3.72 -0.36
N LEU A 24 -0.56 -4.24 0.18
CA LEU A 24 -0.53 -5.49 0.95
C LEU A 24 -0.56 -6.67 -0.01
N VAL A 25 0.48 -7.52 0.08
CA VAL A 25 0.56 -8.78 -0.65
C VAL A 25 0.11 -9.90 0.28
N GLU A 26 -0.88 -10.69 -0.16
CA GLU A 26 -1.45 -11.79 0.63
C GLU A 26 -0.54 -13.03 0.68
N ASP A 27 0.21 -13.29 -0.39
CA ASP A 27 1.10 -14.44 -0.53
C ASP A 27 2.39 -14.03 -1.26
N ILE A 28 3.48 -13.95 -0.50
CA ILE A 28 4.81 -13.55 -1.02
C ILE A 28 5.48 -14.70 -1.77
N ASP A 29 5.19 -15.95 -1.40
CA ASP A 29 5.81 -17.14 -1.98
C ASP A 29 5.25 -17.35 -3.39
N ALA A 30 3.93 -17.22 -3.56
CA ALA A 30 3.29 -17.24 -4.87
C ALA A 30 3.78 -16.09 -5.76
N LEU A 31 3.97 -14.89 -5.20
CA LEU A 31 4.46 -13.72 -5.95
C LEU A 31 5.89 -13.91 -6.46
N THR A 32 6.73 -14.63 -5.72
CA THR A 32 8.16 -14.75 -6.03
C THR A 32 8.56 -16.10 -6.63
N ALA A 33 7.61 -17.03 -6.80
CA ALA A 33 7.84 -18.39 -7.28
C ALA A 33 8.61 -18.47 -8.61
N GLU A 34 8.38 -17.54 -9.53
CA GLU A 34 9.03 -17.50 -10.85
C GLU A 34 10.28 -16.61 -10.90
N THR A 35 10.60 -15.90 -9.80
CA THR A 35 11.66 -14.88 -9.77
C THR A 35 13.03 -15.39 -9.33
N LEU A 36 13.24 -16.70 -9.27
CA LEU A 36 14.46 -17.31 -8.74
C LEU A 36 15.39 -17.90 -9.81
N PRO A 37 16.15 -17.11 -10.59
CA PRO A 37 17.48 -17.54 -10.98
C PRO A 37 18.42 -17.27 -9.79
N GLY A 38 18.72 -18.30 -8.99
CA GLY A 38 19.81 -18.25 -7.99
C GLY A 38 19.45 -18.31 -6.50
N CYS A 39 18.18 -18.50 -6.09
CA CYS A 39 17.88 -18.92 -4.71
C CYS A 39 17.64 -20.43 -4.68
N GLY A 40 18.60 -21.17 -4.12
CA GLY A 40 18.58 -22.63 -4.07
C GLY A 40 19.96 -23.21 -4.33
N ASP A 41 20.03 -24.36 -4.99
CA ASP A 41 21.28 -25.07 -5.33
C ASP A 41 22.20 -24.30 -6.29
N ASP A 42 21.69 -23.24 -6.92
CA ASP A 42 22.45 -22.33 -7.78
C ASP A 42 23.13 -21.19 -7.00
N ASN A 43 22.99 -21.13 -5.67
CA ASN A 43 23.71 -20.18 -4.81
C ASN A 43 25.09 -20.77 -4.45
N PRO A 44 26.21 -20.22 -4.97
CA PRO A 44 27.55 -20.74 -4.69
C PRO A 44 28.03 -20.51 -3.24
N TYR A 45 27.18 -19.92 -2.40
CA TYR A 45 27.45 -19.61 -0.99
C TYR A 45 26.49 -20.32 -0.01
N ASN A 46 25.62 -21.23 -0.47
CA ASN A 46 24.84 -22.12 0.39
C ASN A 46 25.65 -23.38 0.71
#